data_AF-A0A1F5A4Z3-F1
#
_entry.id   AF-A0A1F5A4Z3-F1
#
_cell.length_a   1.000
_cell.length_b   1.000
_cell.length_c   1.000
_cell.angle_alpha   90.00
_cell.angle_beta   90.00
_cell.angle_gamma   90.00
#
_symmetry.space_group_name_H-M   'P 1'
#
loop_
_entity.id
_entity.type
_entity.pdbx_description
1 polymer ?
#
loop_
_entity_poly.entity_id
_entity_poly.type
_entity_poly.pdbx_seq_one_letter_code
_entity_poly.pdbx_strand_id
1 'polypeptide(L)'
;MPIDIDTENLKHGVLGLVIALVEIIKDALNLQAIKRMEGGTLSEKEVERLGEALMDLDLAIEEIKKEQGVTESVKSVRDGLDSIVDDVLDKMINPERWSKEAEEKGI
;
A
#
# COMPACT_ATOMS: atom_id res chain seq x y z
N MET A 1 -16.58 -0.42 -23.67
CA MET A 1 -16.99 -0.18 -22.26
C MET A 1 -15.91 0.70 -21.66
N PRO A 2 -16.20 1.94 -21.21
CA PRO A 2 -15.22 2.70 -20.47
C PRO A 2 -14.89 1.92 -19.18
N ILE A 3 -13.61 1.78 -18.87
CA ILE A 3 -13.18 1.25 -17.58
C ILE A 3 -13.53 2.31 -16.56
N ASP A 4 -14.48 2.00 -15.68
CA ASP A 4 -14.81 2.86 -14.55
C ASP A 4 -13.71 2.69 -13.51
N ILE A 5 -12.86 3.70 -13.38
CA ILE A 5 -11.75 3.70 -12.45
C ILE A 5 -12.22 4.45 -11.22
N ASP A 6 -12.37 3.74 -10.11
CA ASP A 6 -12.58 4.36 -8.82
C ASP A 6 -11.34 5.21 -8.46
N THR A 7 -11.50 6.52 -8.66
CA THR A 7 -10.42 7.50 -8.50
C THR A 7 -9.97 7.65 -7.04
N GLU A 8 -10.79 7.25 -6.07
CA GLU A 8 -10.46 7.30 -4.65
C GLU A 8 -9.54 6.13 -4.30
N ASN A 9 -9.94 4.91 -4.68
CA ASN A 9 -9.10 3.71 -4.54
C ASN A 9 -7.75 3.83 -5.27
N LEU A 10 -7.72 4.45 -6.45
CA LEU A 10 -6.47 4.69 -7.18
C LEU A 10 -5.51 5.61 -6.42
N LYS A 11 -6.01 6.68 -5.81
CA LYS A 11 -5.18 7.62 -5.03
C LYS A 11 -4.54 6.93 -3.83
N HIS A 12 -5.32 6.11 -3.11
CA HIS A 12 -4.80 5.34 -1.98
C HIS A 12 -3.74 4.31 -2.40
N GLY A 13 -3.96 3.60 -3.51
CA GLY A 13 -2.99 2.65 -4.04
C GLY A 13 -1.66 3.29 -4.46
N VAL A 14 -1.71 4.42 -5.18
CA VAL A 14 -0.51 5.16 -5.59
C VAL A 14 0.24 5.71 -4.38
N LEU A 15 -0.47 6.25 -3.40
CA LEU A 15 0.14 6.75 -2.19
C LEU A 15 0.85 5.62 -1.39
N GLY A 16 0.20 4.46 -1.27
CA GLY A 16 0.82 3.28 -0.65
C GLY A 16 2.13 2.87 -1.35
N LEU A 17 2.17 2.92 -2.69
CA LEU A 17 3.39 2.66 -3.45
C LEU A 17 4.49 3.71 -3.19
N VAL A 18 4.12 4.99 -3.09
CA VAL A 18 5.08 6.05 -2.75
C VAL A 18 5.65 5.85 -1.36
N ILE A 19 4.82 5.55 -0.36
CA ILE A 19 5.26 5.26 1.01
C ILE A 19 6.25 4.10 1.02
N ALA A 20 5.88 2.98 0.38
CA ALA A 20 6.75 1.81 0.29
C ALA A 20 8.11 2.14 -0.37
N LEU A 21 8.11 2.95 -1.43
CA LEU A 21 9.35 3.39 -2.08
C LEU A 21 10.21 4.26 -1.16
N VAL A 22 9.61 5.19 -0.43
CA VAL A 22 10.32 6.05 0.52
C VAL A 22 10.94 5.21 1.64
N GLU A 23 10.24 4.20 2.15
CA GLU A 23 10.78 3.27 3.16
C GLU A 23 11.99 2.49 2.64
N ILE A 24 11.92 1.98 1.41
CA ILE A 24 13.07 1.29 0.78
C ILE A 24 14.27 2.23 0.65
N ILE A 25 14.05 3.48 0.23
CA ILE A 25 15.12 4.48 0.11
C ILE A 25 15.72 4.78 1.49
N LYS A 26 14.88 4.93 2.52
CA LYS A 26 15.33 5.15 3.91
C LYS A 26 16.22 4.00 4.38
N ASP A 27 15.81 2.75 4.17
CA ASP A 27 16.60 1.59 4.57
C ASP A 27 17.95 1.53 3.84
N ALA A 28 17.96 1.89 2.56
CA ALA A 28 19.20 2.01 1.80
C ALA A 28 20.11 3.13 2.33
N LEU A 29 19.55 4.28 2.71
CA LEU A 29 20.29 5.38 3.32
C LEU A 29 20.88 4.99 4.67
N ASN A 30 20.11 4.29 5.51
CA ASN A 30 20.59 3.76 6.79
C ASN A 30 21.77 2.82 6.60
N LEU A 31 21.68 1.89 5.64
CA LEU A 31 22.77 0.97 5.34
C LEU A 31 24.02 1.71 4.85
N GLN A 32 23.85 2.74 4.02
CA GLN A 32 24.96 3.58 3.57
C GLN A 32 25.56 4.43 4.68
N ALA A 33 24.73 4.95 5.60
CA ALA A 33 25.18 5.72 6.76
C ALA A 33 26.13 4.89 7.62
N ILE A 34 25.73 3.66 7.96
CA ILE A 34 26.55 2.71 8.73
C ILE A 34 27.89 2.46 8.01
N LYS A 35 27.86 2.13 6.72
CA LYS A 35 29.09 1.90 5.95
C LYS A 35 30.03 3.11 5.94
N ARG A 36 29.47 4.31 5.84
CA ARG A 36 30.26 5.55 5.82
C ARG A 36 30.86 5.90 7.18
N MET A 37 30.13 5.60 8.25
CA MET A 37 30.59 5.72 9.64
C MET A 37 31.73 4.74 9.92
N GLU A 38 31.55 3.45 9.60
CA GLU A 38 32.58 2.42 9.77
C GLU A 38 33.81 2.69 8.90
N GLY A 39 33.62 3.23 7.70
CA GLY A 39 34.71 3.64 6.80
C GLY A 39 35.40 4.95 7.18
N GLY A 40 34.96 5.65 8.24
CA GLY A 40 35.54 6.94 8.65
C GLY A 40 35.40 8.06 7.62
N THR A 41 34.44 7.94 6.69
CA THR A 41 34.22 8.88 5.58
C THR A 41 33.32 10.06 5.97
N LEU A 42 32.77 10.06 7.18
CA LEU A 42 31.97 11.13 7.75
C LEU A 42 32.62 11.60 9.05
N SER A 43 32.66 12.91 9.26
CA SER A 43 32.99 13.50 10.56
C SER A 43 31.86 13.31 11.57
N GLU A 44 32.15 13.39 12.88
CA GLU A 44 31.11 13.25 13.93
C GLU A 44 29.92 14.19 13.73
N LYS A 45 30.19 15.44 13.30
CA LYS A 45 29.13 16.42 13.00
C LYS A 45 28.25 16.01 11.82
N GLU A 46 28.83 15.37 10.81
CA GLU A 46 28.06 14.87 9.67
C GLU A 46 27.24 13.63 10.03
N VAL A 47 27.76 12.78 10.93
CA VAL A 47 27.02 11.64 11.48
C VAL A 47 25.80 12.12 12.28
N GLU A 48 25.97 13.10 13.16
CA GLU A 48 24.88 13.68 13.96
C GLU A 48 23.79 14.28 13.08
N ARG A 49 24.16 15.14 12.12
CA ARG A 49 23.22 15.74 11.16
C ARG A 49 22.50 14.71 10.30
N LEU A 50 23.19 13.63 9.92
CA LEU A 50 22.58 12.54 9.15
C LEU A 50 21.56 11.78 10.00
N GLY A 51 21.88 11.51 11.26
CA GLY A 51 20.96 10.89 12.22
C GLY A 51 19.70 11.72 12.43
N GLU A 52 19.84 13.03 12.65
CA GLU A 52 18.69 13.95 12.78
C GLU A 52 17.80 13.92 11.53
N ALA A 53 18.40 14.04 10.34
CA ALA A 53 17.63 14.03 9.09
C ALA A 53 16.88 12.72 8.85
N LEU A 54 17.44 11.58 9.24
CA LEU A 54 16.78 10.28 9.12
C LEU A 54 15.64 10.14 10.13
N MET A 55 15.79 10.67 11.34
CA MET A 55 14.74 10.69 12.35
C MET A 55 13.56 11.59 11.96
N ASP A 56 13.86 12.77 11.40
CA ASP A 56 12.83 13.67 10.85
C ASP A 56 12.06 13.02 9.70
N LEU A 57 12.77 12.29 8.82
CA LEU A 57 12.15 11.53 7.75
C LEU A 57 11.23 10.43 8.28
N ASP A 58 11.63 9.70 9.32
CA ASP A 58 10.79 8.69 9.99
C ASP A 58 9.50 9.29 10.54
N LEU A 59 9.60 10.42 11.24
CA LEU A 59 8.44 11.12 11.79
C LEU A 59 7.47 11.56 10.69
N ALA A 60 7.99 12.11 9.59
CA ALA A 60 7.17 12.54 8.47
C ALA A 60 6.44 11.36 7.80
N ILE A 61 7.11 10.22 7.62
CA ILE A 61 6.50 9.01 7.05
C ILE A 61 5.38 8.49 7.95
N GLU A 62 5.61 8.44 9.27
CA GLU A 62 4.59 7.97 10.22
C GLU A 62 3.38 8.91 10.28
N GLU A 63 3.60 10.22 10.21
CA GLU A 63 2.52 11.20 10.14
C GLU A 63 1.68 11.03 8.86
N ILE A 64 2.34 10.87 7.69
CA ILE A 64 1.64 10.63 6.42
C ILE A 64 0.85 9.31 6.47
N LYS A 65 1.42 8.23 7.01
CA LYS A 65 0.70 6.95 7.15
C LYS A 65 -0.54 7.08 8.03
N LYS A 66 -0.45 7.88 9.10
CA LYS A 66 -1.54 8.13 10.04
C LYS A 66 -2.65 8.98 9.41
N GLU A 67 -2.30 10.05 8.72
CA GLU A 67 -3.26 10.92 8.02
C GLU A 67 -4.01 10.19 6.90
N GLN A 68 -3.34 9.24 6.26
CA GLN A 68 -3.86 8.59 5.06
C GLN A 68 -4.60 7.28 5.35
N GLY A 69 -4.75 6.93 6.63
CA GLY A 69 -5.53 5.77 7.05
C GLY A 69 -5.15 4.53 6.25
N VAL A 70 -3.86 4.21 6.12
CA VAL A 70 -3.40 3.05 5.32
C VAL A 70 -4.11 1.76 5.77
N THR A 71 -4.46 1.66 7.04
CA THR A 71 -5.30 0.59 7.60
C THR A 71 -6.72 0.57 7.01
N GLU A 72 -7.32 1.74 6.79
CA GLU A 72 -8.65 1.92 6.21
C GLU A 72 -8.66 1.61 4.71
N SER A 73 -7.61 2.00 4.00
CA SER A 73 -7.41 1.65 2.58
C SER A 73 -7.20 0.14 2.39
N VAL A 74 -6.34 -0.49 3.19
CA VAL A 74 -6.12 -1.95 3.16
C VAL A 74 -7.39 -2.69 3.54
N LYS A 75 -8.13 -2.18 4.54
CA LYS A 75 -9.43 -2.72 4.92
C LYS A 75 -10.44 -2.61 3.79
N SER A 76 -10.52 -1.48 3.08
CA SER A 76 -11.40 -1.31 1.92
C SER A 76 -11.06 -2.29 0.78
N VAL A 77 -9.78 -2.50 0.50
CA VAL A 77 -9.35 -3.49 -0.51
C VAL A 77 -9.71 -4.92 -0.08
N ARG A 78 -9.47 -5.27 1.19
CA ARG A 78 -9.83 -6.58 1.73
C ARG A 78 -11.34 -6.81 1.72
N ASP A 79 -12.11 -5.83 2.19
CA ASP A 79 -13.56 -5.91 2.25
C ASP A 79 -14.17 -6.02 0.82
N GLY A 80 -13.55 -5.38 -0.19
CA GLY A 80 -13.91 -5.54 -1.60
C GLY A 80 -13.51 -6.90 -2.21
N LEU A 81 -12.44 -7.52 -1.72
CA LEU A 81 -12.08 -8.89 -2.12
C LEU A 81 -13.02 -9.92 -1.47
N ASP A 82 -13.40 -9.71 -0.21
CA ASP A 82 -14.35 -10.57 0.50
C ASP A 82 -15.71 -10.59 -0.21
N SER A 83 -16.21 -9.45 -0.69
CA SER A 83 -17.47 -9.43 -1.45
C SER A 83 -17.39 -10.20 -2.77
N ILE A 84 -16.25 -10.14 -3.47
CA ILE A 84 -16.04 -10.89 -4.72
C ILE A 84 -15.98 -12.39 -4.43
N VAL A 85 -15.34 -12.78 -3.32
CA VAL A 85 -15.27 -14.18 -2.88
C VAL A 85 -16.66 -14.70 -2.54
N ASP A 86 -17.47 -13.93 -1.80
CA ASP A 86 -18.84 -14.29 -1.45
C ASP A 86 -19.71 -14.50 -2.69
N ASP A 87 -19.63 -13.62 -3.69
CA ASP A 87 -20.37 -13.74 -4.95
C ASP A 87 -20.00 -15.01 -5.74
N VAL A 88 -18.72 -15.39 -5.73
CA VAL A 88 -18.23 -16.60 -6.41
C VAL A 88 -18.67 -17.87 -5.65
N LEU A 89 -18.61 -17.84 -4.32
CA LEU A 89 -19.08 -18.94 -3.46
C LEU A 89 -20.59 -19.17 -3.61
N ASP A 90 -21.38 -18.09 -3.63
CA ASP A 90 -22.84 -18.14 -3.82
C ASP A 90 -23.21 -18.81 -5.15
N LYS A 91 -22.46 -18.51 -6.22
CA LYS A 91 -22.65 -19.11 -7.54
C LYS A 91 -22.27 -20.58 -7.60
N MET A 92 -21.22 -21.01 -6.89
CA MET A 92 -20.84 -22.43 -6.85
C MET A 92 -21.78 -23.28 -6.00
N ILE A 93 -22.25 -22.76 -4.86
CA ILE A 93 -23.06 -23.52 -3.90
C ILE A 93 -24.53 -23.63 -4.36
N ASN A 94 -25.03 -22.66 -5.13
CA ASN A 94 -26.42 -22.65 -5.60
C ASN A 94 -26.55 -22.75 -7.14
N PRO A 95 -26.43 -23.96 -7.71
CA PRO A 95 -26.48 -24.19 -9.16
C PRO A 95 -27.83 -23.85 -9.81
N GLU A 96 -28.93 -23.71 -9.05
CA GLU A 96 -30.22 -23.26 -9.61
C GLU A 96 -30.19 -21.78 -10.03
N ARG A 97 -29.33 -20.94 -9.44
CA ARG A 97 -29.12 -19.56 -9.91
C ARG A 97 -28.55 -19.50 -11.33
N TRP A 98 -27.71 -20.46 -11.71
CA TRP A 98 -27.18 -20.54 -13.09
C TRP A 98 -28.28 -20.81 -14.12
N SER A 99 -29.26 -21.65 -13.77
CA SER A 99 -30.39 -21.96 -14.66
C SER A 99 -31.29 -20.74 -14.90
N LYS A 100 -31.57 -19.96 -13.85
CA LYS A 100 -32.41 -18.76 -13.98
C LYS A 100 -31.72 -17.61 -14.72
N GLU A 101 -30.44 -17.37 -14.47
CA GLU A 101 -29.69 -16.33 -15.19
C GLU A 101 -29.47 -16.68 -16.67
N ALA A 102 -29.32 -17.96 -17.02
CA ALA A 102 -29.27 -18.43 -18.40
C ALA A 102 -30.61 -18.24 -19.13
N GLU A 103 -31.72 -18.58 -18.46
CA GLU A 103 -33.08 -18.33 -18.98
C GLU A 103 -33.39 -16.84 -19.17
N GLU A 104 -32.96 -15.97 -18.25
CA GLU A 104 -33.15 -14.51 -18.37
C GLU A 104 -32.25 -13.87 -19.42
N LYS A 105 -31.05 -14.42 -19.68
CA LYS A 105 -30.12 -13.91 -20.71
C LYS A 105 -30.30 -14.57 -22.08
N GLY A 106 -31.19 -15.54 -22.21
CA GLY A 106 -31.51 -16.19 -23.49
C GLY A 106 -30.33 -16.94 -24.10
N ILE A 107 -29.51 -17.61 -23.28
CA ILE A 107 -28.45 -18.54 -23.72
C ILE A 107 -28.79 -19.94 -23.24
#